data_AF-A0A9N9VV25-F1
#
_entry.id   AF-A0A9N9VV25-F1
#
_cell.length_a   1.000
_cell.length_b   1.000
_cell.length_c   1.000
_cell.angle_alpha   90.00
_cell.angle_beta   90.00
_cell.angle_gamma   90.00
#
_symmetry.space_group_name_H-M   'P 1'
#
loop_
_entity.id
_entity.type
_entity.pdbx_description
1 polymer ?
#
loop_
_entity_poly.entity_id
_entity_poly.type
_entity_poly.pdbx_seq_one_letter_code
_entity_poly.pdbx_strand_id
1 'polypeptide(L)'
;MVATSSFVLAAASLLSLVQAAPLESSVDAPLAPRAVAYKTYKGDGTTAQGWPSTSQWASFDTIWNAHVAYTNGACKYLGVGANSAAENNAMKAAIKQVGTDSGLDARFILAAVFQESSGCVRVKTSYSTNEGYRNPGLLQCFNGKHTCNDPKAGVSLRTPCPDDQIKGMITDGVGLTTSDGLKQTVARSKATDVSKYYKGALLYNSGVMPESGNLGKGRSNPCYSSDIANRLMGWSADSSPCNRKTVGN
;
A
#
# COMPACT_ATOMS: atom_id res chain seq x y z
N MET A 1 -5.31 -34.89 -87.45
CA MET A 1 -6.44 -35.03 -86.49
C MET A 1 -5.88 -35.20 -85.08
N VAL A 2 -6.02 -34.12 -84.29
CA VAL A 2 -6.17 -34.00 -82.81
C VAL A 2 -5.28 -34.92 -81.97
N ALA A 3 -4.06 -34.55 -81.57
CA ALA A 3 -3.64 -33.55 -80.56
C ALA A 3 -4.06 -33.90 -79.11
N THR A 4 -3.09 -34.42 -78.35
CA THR A 4 -3.13 -34.68 -76.91
C THR A 4 -3.12 -33.37 -76.11
N SER A 5 -4.06 -33.19 -75.19
CA SER A 5 -4.08 -32.06 -74.27
C SER A 5 -3.85 -32.51 -72.82
N SER A 6 -2.76 -32.00 -72.27
CA SER A 6 -2.34 -32.10 -70.87
C SER A 6 -3.33 -31.39 -69.94
N PHE A 7 -3.70 -32.04 -68.83
CA PHE A 7 -4.43 -31.39 -67.74
C PHE A 7 -3.45 -30.71 -66.79
N VAL A 8 -3.59 -29.39 -66.68
CA VAL A 8 -2.81 -28.51 -65.80
C VAL A 8 -3.39 -28.59 -64.38
N LEU A 9 -2.53 -28.86 -63.39
CA LEU A 9 -2.86 -28.69 -61.97
C LEU A 9 -3.04 -27.20 -61.66
N ALA A 10 -4.26 -26.80 -61.28
CA ALA A 10 -4.49 -25.52 -60.63
C ALA A 10 -4.28 -25.65 -59.12
N ALA A 11 -3.08 -25.30 -58.65
CA ALA A 11 -2.82 -25.09 -57.23
C ALA A 11 -3.43 -23.74 -56.81
N ALA A 12 -4.50 -23.78 -56.04
CA ALA A 12 -5.07 -22.59 -55.42
C ALA A 12 -4.17 -22.13 -54.27
N SER A 13 -3.32 -21.14 -54.53
CA SER A 13 -2.57 -20.41 -53.51
C SER A 13 -3.52 -19.53 -52.71
N LEU A 14 -3.84 -19.96 -51.48
CA LEU A 14 -4.48 -19.11 -50.48
C LEU A 14 -3.49 -18.01 -50.08
N LEU A 15 -3.68 -16.80 -50.63
CA LEU A 15 -3.10 -15.57 -50.11
C LEU A 15 -3.73 -15.30 -48.73
N SER A 16 -3.08 -15.75 -47.66
CA SER A 16 -3.40 -15.27 -46.32
C SER A 16 -2.96 -13.81 -46.23
N LEU A 17 -3.92 -12.89 -46.29
CA LEU A 17 -3.74 -11.50 -45.88
C LEU A 17 -3.40 -11.50 -44.38
N VAL A 18 -2.11 -11.44 -44.07
CA VAL A 18 -1.66 -11.08 -42.72
C VAL A 18 -1.98 -9.60 -42.56
N GLN A 19 -3.12 -9.30 -41.95
CA GLN A 19 -3.33 -7.99 -41.35
C GLN A 19 -2.30 -7.82 -40.24
N ALA A 20 -1.20 -7.14 -40.54
CA ALA A 20 -0.39 -6.50 -39.54
C ALA A 20 -1.27 -5.45 -38.87
N ALA A 21 -1.88 -5.80 -37.73
CA ALA A 21 -2.42 -4.81 -36.83
C ALA A 21 -1.25 -3.90 -36.42
N PRO A 22 -1.36 -2.57 -36.51
CA PRO A 22 -0.35 -1.71 -35.94
C PRO A 22 -0.27 -2.03 -34.45
N LEU A 23 0.92 -2.44 -33.99
CA LEU A 23 1.26 -2.40 -32.57
C LEU A 23 1.10 -0.95 -32.16
N GLU A 24 -0.02 -0.63 -31.51
CA GLU A 24 -0.14 0.63 -30.81
C GLU A 24 0.99 0.68 -29.78
N SER A 25 1.96 1.55 -30.09
CA SER A 25 2.94 2.04 -29.15
C SER A 25 2.19 2.46 -27.90
N SER A 26 2.42 1.76 -26.79
CA SER A 26 1.85 2.09 -25.48
C SER A 26 2.56 3.31 -24.89
N VAL A 27 2.59 4.40 -25.64
CA VAL A 27 2.87 5.74 -25.13
C VAL A 27 1.62 6.21 -24.42
N ASP A 28 1.77 6.47 -23.12
CA ASP A 28 0.79 7.08 -22.24
C ASP A 28 -0.52 6.31 -22.05
N ALA A 29 -0.44 5.19 -21.31
CA ALA A 29 -1.56 4.84 -20.45
C ALA A 29 -1.90 6.09 -19.61
N PRO A 30 -3.15 6.61 -19.65
CA PRO A 30 -3.53 7.74 -18.83
C PRO A 30 -3.19 7.38 -17.38
N LEU A 31 -2.45 8.26 -16.69
CA LEU A 31 -2.36 8.21 -15.24
C LEU A 31 -3.78 7.99 -14.73
N ALA A 32 -4.04 6.88 -14.05
CA ALA A 32 -5.35 6.66 -13.45
C ALA A 32 -5.71 7.96 -12.72
N PRO A 33 -6.86 8.60 -12.99
CA PRO A 33 -7.23 9.80 -12.27
C PRO A 33 -7.19 9.49 -10.79
N ARG A 34 -6.64 10.40 -9.97
CA ARG A 34 -6.76 10.31 -8.51
C ARG A 34 -8.23 10.01 -8.23
N ALA A 35 -8.54 8.80 -7.76
CA ALA A 35 -9.93 8.31 -7.76
C ALA A 35 -10.85 9.26 -6.97
N VAL A 36 -10.27 9.96 -6.00
CA VAL A 36 -10.90 11.02 -5.22
C VAL A 36 -9.89 12.13 -4.89
N ALA A 37 -10.38 13.37 -4.72
CA ALA A 37 -9.60 14.50 -4.23
C ALA A 37 -9.29 14.34 -2.72
N TYR A 38 -8.15 14.89 -2.27
CA TYR A 38 -7.80 14.86 -0.85
C TYR A 38 -8.73 15.76 -0.03
N LYS A 39 -9.20 15.26 1.11
CA LYS A 39 -9.95 16.00 2.12
C LYS A 39 -9.19 15.98 3.45
N THR A 40 -8.86 17.14 3.99
CA THR A 40 -8.29 17.20 5.35
C THR A 40 -9.37 16.86 6.37
N TYR A 41 -9.17 15.79 7.14
CA TYR A 41 -10.05 15.41 8.25
C TYR A 41 -9.50 15.96 9.56
N LYS A 42 -10.39 16.54 10.38
CA LYS A 42 -10.07 17.18 11.67
C LYS A 42 -10.90 16.57 12.79
N GLY A 43 -10.53 16.82 14.04
CA GLY A 43 -11.27 16.31 15.19
C GLY A 43 -10.91 14.87 15.52
N ASP A 44 -11.88 14.08 15.98
CA ASP A 44 -11.62 12.87 16.77
C ASP A 44 -11.71 11.55 15.99
N GLY A 45 -11.93 11.58 14.68
CA GLY A 45 -12.10 10.37 13.89
C GLY A 45 -13.54 9.88 13.75
N THR A 46 -14.51 10.52 14.40
CA THR A 46 -15.91 10.07 14.34
C THR A 46 -16.62 10.55 13.07
N THR A 47 -17.65 9.81 12.66
CA THR A 47 -18.51 10.22 11.54
C THR A 47 -19.24 11.53 11.81
N ALA A 48 -19.53 11.85 13.08
CA ALA A 48 -20.10 13.13 13.51
C ALA A 48 -19.17 14.32 13.18
N GLN A 49 -17.85 14.09 13.14
CA GLN A 49 -16.84 15.06 12.71
C GLN A 49 -16.52 14.96 11.20
N GLY A 50 -17.35 14.24 10.43
CA GLY A 50 -17.24 14.15 8.97
C GLY A 50 -16.18 13.17 8.45
N TRP A 51 -15.67 12.28 9.31
CA TRP A 51 -14.81 11.16 8.91
C TRP A 51 -15.62 10.06 8.23
N PRO A 52 -15.02 9.30 7.29
CA PRO A 52 -15.77 8.30 6.55
C PRO A 52 -16.06 7.05 7.41
N SER A 53 -17.26 6.50 7.28
CA SER A 53 -17.59 5.18 7.81
C SER A 53 -16.96 4.05 6.97
N THR A 54 -16.91 2.84 7.51
CA THR A 54 -16.40 1.65 6.78
C THR A 54 -17.16 1.34 5.49
N SER A 55 -18.44 1.74 5.41
CA SER A 55 -19.28 1.60 4.22
C SER A 55 -18.92 2.57 3.09
N GLN A 56 -18.27 3.68 3.42
CA GLN A 56 -17.82 4.69 2.45
C GLN A 56 -16.40 4.41 1.94
N TRP A 57 -15.64 3.55 2.62
CA TRP A 57 -14.31 3.17 2.18
C TRP A 57 -14.40 2.47 0.83
N ALA A 58 -13.46 2.80 -0.05
CA ALA A 58 -13.28 2.12 -1.31
C ALA A 58 -13.03 0.61 -1.10
N SER A 59 -13.27 -0.17 -2.15
CA SER A 59 -12.96 -1.61 -2.10
C SER A 59 -11.45 -1.83 -1.93
N PHE A 60 -11.07 -3.00 -1.41
CA PHE A 60 -9.64 -3.36 -1.29
C PHE A 60 -8.92 -3.25 -2.63
N ASP A 61 -9.53 -3.75 -3.71
CA ASP A 61 -8.92 -3.73 -5.04
C ASP A 61 -8.87 -2.32 -5.62
N THR A 62 -9.84 -1.45 -5.31
CA THR A 62 -9.78 -0.04 -5.68
C THR A 62 -8.59 0.66 -5.01
N ILE A 63 -8.41 0.48 -3.70
CA ILE A 63 -7.27 1.05 -2.96
C ILE A 63 -5.95 0.48 -3.49
N TRP A 64 -5.90 -0.84 -3.71
CA TRP A 64 -4.71 -1.52 -4.25
C TRP A 64 -4.33 -0.96 -5.62
N ASN A 65 -5.27 -0.89 -6.56
CA ASN A 65 -5.01 -0.41 -7.91
C ASN A 65 -4.64 1.08 -7.92
N ALA A 66 -5.26 1.89 -7.04
CA ALA A 66 -4.92 3.31 -6.89
C ALA A 66 -3.49 3.54 -6.39
N HIS A 67 -2.83 2.57 -5.76
CA HIS A 67 -1.46 2.72 -5.26
C HIS A 67 -0.42 1.92 -6.06
N VAL A 68 -0.74 0.70 -6.49
CA VAL A 68 0.20 -0.15 -7.23
C VAL A 68 0.50 0.41 -8.62
N ALA A 69 -0.45 1.09 -9.25
CA ALA A 69 -0.27 1.76 -10.54
C ALA A 69 0.81 2.86 -10.52
N TYR A 70 1.05 3.52 -9.38
CA TYR A 70 2.08 4.55 -9.24
C TYR A 70 3.42 3.99 -8.75
N THR A 71 3.39 2.86 -8.08
CA THR A 71 4.53 2.47 -7.27
C THR A 71 5.49 1.59 -8.05
N ASN A 72 5.04 0.57 -8.78
CA ASN A 72 5.94 -0.56 -9.09
C ASN A 72 6.82 -0.90 -7.86
N GLY A 73 6.27 -0.72 -6.64
CA GLY A 73 7.01 -0.40 -5.40
C GLY A 73 7.79 0.92 -5.45
N ALA A 74 7.46 1.90 -4.58
CA ALA A 74 8.25 3.15 -4.44
C ALA A 74 9.75 2.92 -4.19
N CYS A 75 10.15 1.67 -3.92
CA CYS A 75 11.49 1.15 -4.05
C CYS A 75 12.27 1.68 -5.27
N LYS A 76 11.64 1.87 -6.45
CA LYS A 76 12.33 2.46 -7.61
C LYS A 76 12.81 3.88 -7.30
N TYR A 77 11.96 4.72 -6.73
CA TYR A 77 12.29 6.10 -6.34
C TYR A 77 13.23 6.18 -5.14
N LEU A 78 13.32 5.10 -4.36
CA LEU A 78 14.30 4.92 -3.29
C LEU A 78 15.65 4.36 -3.79
N GLY A 79 15.80 4.11 -5.10
CA GLY A 79 17.02 3.59 -5.69
C GLY A 79 17.32 2.11 -5.41
N VAL A 80 16.32 1.34 -4.96
CA VAL A 80 16.48 -0.09 -4.56
C VAL A 80 15.72 -1.07 -5.46
N GLY A 81 15.36 -0.63 -6.67
CA GLY A 81 14.70 -1.44 -7.70
C GLY A 81 13.19 -1.63 -7.47
N ALA A 82 12.40 -1.73 -8.53
CA ALA A 82 10.95 -1.95 -8.42
C ALA A 82 10.60 -3.27 -7.71
N ASN A 83 9.42 -3.36 -7.12
CA ASN A 83 8.78 -4.65 -6.80
C ASN A 83 8.47 -5.39 -8.11
N SER A 84 8.80 -6.67 -8.16
CA SER A 84 8.31 -7.59 -9.18
C SER A 84 6.81 -7.85 -9.01
N ALA A 85 6.17 -8.39 -10.06
CA ALA A 85 4.77 -8.82 -9.97
C ALA A 85 4.56 -9.90 -8.89
N ALA A 86 5.52 -10.81 -8.71
CA ALA A 86 5.47 -11.84 -7.68
C ALA A 86 5.50 -11.23 -6.27
N GLU A 87 6.42 -10.30 -5.99
CA GLU A 87 6.48 -9.61 -4.68
C GLU A 87 5.21 -8.80 -4.40
N ASN A 88 4.64 -8.14 -5.41
CA ASN A 88 3.36 -7.44 -5.27
C ASN A 88 2.21 -8.41 -4.98
N ASN A 89 2.16 -9.56 -5.63
CA ASN A 89 1.14 -10.59 -5.37
C ASN A 89 1.30 -11.19 -3.97
N ALA A 90 2.52 -11.48 -3.52
CA ALA A 90 2.81 -11.95 -2.17
C ALA A 90 2.38 -10.92 -1.12
N MET A 91 2.68 -9.64 -1.33
CA MET A 91 2.24 -8.55 -0.46
C MET A 91 0.70 -8.46 -0.41
N LYS A 92 0.03 -8.51 -1.57
CA LYS A 92 -1.45 -8.45 -1.64
C LYS A 92 -2.10 -9.60 -0.85
N ALA A 93 -1.59 -10.81 -1.06
CA ALA A 93 -2.08 -12.01 -0.38
C ALA A 93 -1.81 -11.95 1.13
N ALA A 94 -0.62 -11.53 1.55
CA ALA A 94 -0.26 -11.41 2.95
C ALA A 94 -1.13 -10.39 3.69
N ILE A 95 -1.44 -9.24 3.09
CA ILE A 95 -2.34 -8.24 3.71
C ILE A 95 -3.73 -8.82 3.96
N LYS A 96 -4.30 -9.53 2.97
CA LYS A 96 -5.62 -10.17 3.11
C LYS A 96 -5.61 -11.26 4.20
N GLN A 97 -4.58 -12.10 4.21
CA GLN A 97 -4.45 -13.16 5.21
C GLN A 97 -4.31 -12.59 6.61
N VAL A 98 -3.37 -11.65 6.82
CA VAL A 98 -3.13 -11.06 8.14
C VAL A 98 -4.33 -10.24 8.63
N GLY A 99 -5.11 -9.63 7.72
CA GLY A 99 -6.40 -9.03 8.08
C GLY A 99 -7.36 -10.05 8.69
N THR A 100 -7.48 -11.23 8.08
CA THR A 100 -8.27 -12.35 8.61
C THR A 100 -7.75 -12.80 9.98
N ASP A 101 -6.44 -13.06 10.09
CA ASP A 101 -5.82 -13.60 11.31
C ASP A 101 -5.88 -12.61 12.50
N SER A 102 -5.86 -11.30 12.22
CA SER A 102 -5.89 -10.26 13.24
C SER A 102 -7.29 -9.79 13.63
N GLY A 103 -8.28 -10.02 12.77
CA GLY A 103 -9.62 -9.44 12.87
C GLY A 103 -9.70 -7.96 12.46
N LEU A 104 -8.65 -7.41 11.84
CA LEU A 104 -8.66 -6.06 11.28
C LEU A 104 -9.16 -6.07 9.83
N ASP A 105 -9.79 -4.97 9.41
CA ASP A 105 -10.18 -4.81 8.01
C ASP A 105 -8.90 -4.68 7.15
N ALA A 106 -8.75 -5.56 6.16
CA ALA A 106 -7.57 -5.60 5.29
C ALA A 106 -7.34 -4.27 4.55
N ARG A 107 -8.38 -3.46 4.32
CA ARG A 107 -8.25 -2.12 3.71
C ARG A 107 -7.47 -1.16 4.60
N PHE A 108 -7.65 -1.26 5.93
CA PHE A 108 -6.90 -0.44 6.89
C PHE A 108 -5.42 -0.83 6.90
N ILE A 109 -5.11 -2.14 6.91
CA ILE A 109 -3.74 -2.63 6.82
C ILE A 109 -3.09 -2.17 5.51
N LEU A 110 -3.82 -2.26 4.39
CA LEU A 110 -3.35 -1.79 3.09
C LEU A 110 -3.01 -0.29 3.10
N ALA A 111 -3.90 0.54 3.65
CA ALA A 111 -3.66 1.98 3.77
C ALA A 111 -2.41 2.27 4.63
N ALA A 112 -2.22 1.54 5.72
CA ALA A 112 -1.05 1.67 6.58
C ALA A 112 0.25 1.25 5.87
N VAL A 113 0.26 0.14 5.11
CA VAL A 113 1.43 -0.29 4.32
C VAL A 113 1.86 0.81 3.35
N PHE A 114 0.92 1.43 2.64
CA PHE A 114 1.24 2.54 1.74
C PHE A 114 1.61 3.83 2.46
N GLN A 115 1.09 4.06 3.67
CA GLN A 115 1.47 5.21 4.47
C GLN A 115 2.90 5.10 5.02
N GLU A 116 3.33 3.90 5.41
CA GLU A 116 4.62 3.66 6.07
C GLU A 116 5.78 3.46 5.09
N SER A 117 5.52 2.80 3.95
CA SER A 117 6.59 2.39 3.03
C SER A 117 6.28 2.62 1.56
N SER A 118 5.12 3.20 1.24
CA SER A 118 4.60 3.27 -0.12
C SER A 118 4.59 1.89 -0.81
N GLY A 119 4.41 0.81 -0.03
CA GLY A 119 4.39 -0.58 -0.51
C GLY A 119 5.76 -1.10 -0.96
N CYS A 120 6.87 -0.47 -0.55
CA CYS A 120 8.21 -0.92 -0.93
C CYS A 120 8.68 -2.10 -0.06
N VAL A 121 8.77 -3.31 -0.64
CA VAL A 121 9.21 -4.52 0.09
C VAL A 121 10.68 -4.46 0.54
N ARG A 122 11.45 -3.54 -0.04
CA ARG A 122 12.86 -3.24 0.29
C ARG A 122 13.03 -1.89 0.98
N VAL A 123 11.97 -1.34 1.58
CA VAL A 123 12.06 -0.10 2.34
C VAL A 123 13.15 -0.22 3.40
N LYS A 124 13.99 0.81 3.52
CA LYS A 124 15.10 0.79 4.47
C LYS A 124 14.54 0.76 5.88
N THR A 125 15.08 -0.13 6.71
CA THR A 125 14.77 -0.16 8.15
C THR A 125 15.16 1.18 8.77
N SER A 126 14.21 1.85 9.42
CA SER A 126 14.49 3.09 10.13
C SER A 126 14.91 2.82 11.57
N TYR A 127 15.61 3.79 12.16
CA TYR A 127 16.11 3.73 13.53
C TYR A 127 15.77 5.05 14.20
N SER A 128 15.12 5.01 15.36
CA SER A 128 14.91 6.23 16.16
C SER A 128 16.26 6.72 16.67
N THR A 129 16.59 7.99 16.44
CA THR A 129 17.90 8.55 16.81
C THR A 129 18.16 8.57 18.31
N ASN A 130 17.12 8.70 19.13
CA ASN A 130 17.26 8.92 20.57
C ASN A 130 16.83 7.70 21.41
N GLU A 131 15.94 6.87 20.87
CA GLU A 131 15.32 5.78 21.63
C GLU A 131 15.90 4.41 21.25
N GLY A 132 16.79 4.34 20.24
CA GLY A 132 17.47 3.11 19.83
C GLY A 132 16.57 2.05 19.20
N TYR A 133 15.31 2.37 18.92
CA TYR A 133 14.34 1.45 18.34
C TYR A 133 14.60 1.20 16.86
N ARG A 134 14.44 -0.06 16.47
CA ARG A 134 14.62 -0.56 15.11
C ARG A 134 13.24 -0.82 14.49
N ASN A 135 12.94 -0.15 13.38
CA ASN A 135 11.60 -0.14 12.79
C ASN A 135 11.63 -0.72 11.36
N PRO A 136 11.68 -2.05 11.17
CA PRO A 136 11.83 -2.64 9.85
C PRO A 136 10.53 -2.77 9.05
N GLY A 137 10.74 -2.96 7.75
CA GLY A 137 9.76 -3.55 6.85
C GLY A 137 8.60 -2.66 6.42
N LEU A 138 7.63 -3.27 5.75
CA LEU A 138 6.50 -2.62 5.06
C LEU A 138 5.65 -1.70 5.94
N LEU A 139 5.57 -2.00 7.23
CA LEU A 139 4.84 -1.21 8.22
C LEU A 139 5.75 -0.45 9.18
N GLN A 140 7.07 -0.46 8.96
CA GLN A 140 8.07 0.15 9.86
C GLN A 140 7.83 -0.27 11.33
N CYS A 141 7.61 -1.57 11.54
CA CYS A 141 7.11 -2.13 12.80
C CYS A 141 8.08 -1.86 13.95
N PHE A 142 7.61 -1.35 15.07
CA PHE A 142 8.40 -1.21 16.28
C PHE A 142 9.06 -2.55 16.69
N ASN A 143 10.39 -2.61 16.64
CA ASN A 143 11.20 -3.80 16.94
C ASN A 143 10.72 -5.09 16.22
N GLY A 144 10.21 -4.94 15.01
CA GLY A 144 9.89 -6.07 14.14
C GLY A 144 11.13 -6.93 13.83
N LYS A 145 10.92 -8.15 13.34
CA LYS A 145 12.00 -9.08 12.98
C LYS A 145 12.28 -9.06 11.49
N HIS A 146 11.23 -9.05 10.67
CA HIS A 146 11.34 -9.27 9.24
C HIS A 146 11.72 -8.00 8.48
N THR A 147 12.61 -8.15 7.50
CA THR A 147 13.07 -7.06 6.63
C THR A 147 13.79 -7.62 5.40
N CYS A 148 13.82 -6.84 4.32
CA CYS A 148 14.66 -7.10 3.15
C CYS A 148 15.74 -6.03 2.95
N ASN A 149 15.88 -5.08 3.89
CA ASN A 149 16.87 -4.02 3.81
C ASN A 149 17.21 -3.47 5.21
N ASP A 150 18.27 -4.00 5.81
CA ASP A 150 18.79 -3.50 7.09
C ASP A 150 20.30 -3.73 7.26
N PRO A 151 21.13 -2.97 6.55
CA PRO A 151 22.57 -3.14 6.62
C PRO A 151 23.15 -2.90 8.02
N LYS A 152 22.48 -2.11 8.87
CA LYS A 152 22.92 -1.87 10.26
C LYS A 152 22.78 -3.12 11.14
N ALA A 153 21.82 -3.99 10.85
CA ALA A 153 21.66 -5.28 11.52
C ALA A 153 22.26 -6.45 10.72
N GLY A 154 23.13 -6.17 9.73
CA GLY A 154 23.77 -7.21 8.91
C GLY A 154 22.85 -7.83 7.85
N VAL A 155 21.66 -7.28 7.59
CA VAL A 155 20.78 -7.75 6.53
C VAL A 155 21.05 -6.95 5.26
N SER A 156 21.74 -7.57 4.31
CA SER A 156 21.93 -7.00 2.97
C SER A 156 20.59 -6.77 2.26
N LEU A 157 20.60 -5.86 1.28
CA LEU A 157 19.46 -5.63 0.40
C LEU A 157 19.11 -6.94 -0.35
N ARG A 158 17.89 -7.44 -0.22
CA ARG A 158 17.43 -8.68 -0.85
C ARG A 158 16.57 -8.41 -2.07
N THR A 159 17.04 -8.83 -3.24
CA THR A 159 16.32 -8.67 -4.52
C THR A 159 16.32 -10.01 -5.29
N PRO A 160 15.16 -10.66 -5.47
CA PRO A 160 13.85 -10.32 -4.91
C PRO A 160 13.81 -10.45 -3.38
N CYS A 161 12.86 -9.75 -2.75
CA CYS A 161 12.52 -9.93 -1.35
C CYS A 161 11.71 -11.22 -1.19
N PRO A 162 12.16 -12.19 -0.36
CA PRO A 162 11.47 -13.47 -0.19
C PRO A 162 10.03 -13.34 0.35
N ASP A 163 9.13 -14.20 -0.10
CA ASP A 163 7.70 -14.19 0.28
C ASP A 163 7.48 -14.31 1.79
N ASP A 164 8.30 -15.11 2.50
CA ASP A 164 8.27 -15.24 3.95
C ASP A 164 8.62 -13.92 4.66
N GLN A 165 9.58 -13.16 4.11
CA GLN A 165 9.91 -11.83 4.62
C GLN A 165 8.78 -10.84 4.35
N ILE A 166 8.17 -10.87 3.16
CA ILE A 166 7.03 -10.01 2.82
C ILE A 166 5.87 -10.24 3.78
N LYS A 167 5.47 -11.51 3.96
CA LYS A 167 4.41 -11.88 4.91
C LYS A 167 4.80 -11.51 6.34
N GLY A 168 6.04 -11.80 6.73
CA GLY A 168 6.55 -11.51 8.06
C GLY A 168 6.54 -10.01 8.41
N MET A 169 6.91 -9.13 7.46
CA MET A 169 6.88 -7.67 7.65
C MET A 169 5.47 -7.15 7.96
N ILE A 170 4.45 -7.70 7.30
CA ILE A 170 3.04 -7.33 7.54
C ILE A 170 2.54 -7.94 8.86
N THR A 171 2.91 -9.20 9.13
CA THR A 171 2.57 -9.93 10.37
C THR A 171 3.10 -9.21 11.61
N ASP A 172 4.36 -8.77 11.56
CA ASP A 172 5.01 -8.01 12.62
C ASP A 172 4.30 -6.66 12.82
N GLY A 173 4.14 -5.85 11.78
CA GLY A 173 3.54 -4.52 11.91
C GLY A 173 2.06 -4.51 12.31
N VAL A 174 1.31 -5.57 11.96
CA VAL A 174 -0.06 -5.75 12.45
C VAL A 174 -0.09 -6.16 13.92
N GLY A 175 0.99 -6.75 14.43
CA GLY A 175 1.13 -7.10 15.84
C GLY A 175 0.65 -8.52 16.17
N LEU A 176 0.83 -9.47 15.24
CA LEU A 176 0.57 -10.90 15.51
C LEU A 176 1.76 -11.59 16.18
N THR A 177 2.96 -11.05 16.01
CA THR A 177 4.25 -11.60 16.49
C THR A 177 5.02 -10.63 17.38
N THR A 178 4.48 -9.44 17.61
CA THR A 178 5.09 -8.35 18.41
C THR A 178 4.15 -7.90 19.52
N SER A 179 4.70 -7.23 20.54
CA SER A 179 3.93 -6.70 21.68
C SER A 179 3.15 -5.43 21.33
N ASP A 180 3.48 -4.76 20.23
CA ASP A 180 2.79 -3.58 19.74
C ASP A 180 2.73 -3.58 18.21
N GLY A 181 1.60 -3.10 17.67
CA GLY A 181 1.23 -3.18 16.26
C GLY A 181 -0.17 -2.62 16.02
N LEU A 182 -0.62 -2.63 14.77
CA LEU A 182 -1.93 -2.06 14.40
C LEU A 182 -3.10 -2.65 15.22
N LYS A 183 -3.05 -3.95 15.55
CA LYS A 183 -4.08 -4.61 16.36
C LYS A 183 -4.13 -4.02 17.77
N GLN A 184 -2.96 -3.84 18.39
CA GLN A 184 -2.84 -3.29 19.74
C GLN A 184 -3.22 -1.81 19.77
N THR A 185 -2.85 -1.02 18.76
CA THR A 185 -3.20 0.40 18.70
C THR A 185 -4.69 0.63 18.47
N VAL A 186 -5.34 -0.19 17.63
CA VAL A 186 -6.81 -0.18 17.47
C VAL A 186 -7.49 -0.55 18.78
N ALA A 187 -7.02 -1.58 19.50
CA ALA A 187 -7.57 -1.93 20.81
C ALA A 187 -7.38 -0.82 21.86
N ARG A 188 -6.19 -0.21 21.93
CA ARG A 188 -5.89 0.91 22.84
C ARG A 188 -6.73 2.16 22.57
N SER A 189 -7.31 2.30 21.38
CA SER A 189 -8.24 3.41 21.08
C SER A 189 -9.51 3.36 21.93
N LYS A 190 -9.89 2.17 22.44
CA LYS A 190 -11.14 1.87 23.16
C LYS A 190 -12.44 2.22 22.41
N ALA A 191 -12.35 2.68 21.16
CA ALA A 191 -13.51 2.98 20.35
C ALA A 191 -14.10 1.69 19.75
N THR A 192 -15.42 1.63 19.68
CA THR A 192 -16.17 0.51 19.11
C THR A 192 -16.68 0.81 17.70
N ASP A 193 -16.84 2.09 17.37
CA ASP A 193 -17.20 2.58 16.04
C ASP A 193 -15.99 2.63 15.08
N VAL A 194 -16.20 3.19 13.88
CA VAL A 194 -15.15 3.32 12.86
C VAL A 194 -13.94 4.14 13.34
N SER A 195 -14.12 5.06 14.30
CA SER A 195 -13.04 5.91 14.81
C SER A 195 -11.90 5.10 15.43
N LYS A 196 -12.13 3.83 15.80
CA LYS A 196 -11.10 2.91 16.27
C LYS A 196 -9.93 2.76 15.30
N TYR A 197 -10.18 2.80 13.99
CA TYR A 197 -9.13 2.72 12.98
C TYR A 197 -8.33 4.02 12.89
N TYR A 198 -8.98 5.18 12.94
CA TYR A 198 -8.30 6.48 12.85
C TYR A 198 -7.54 6.86 14.12
N LYS A 199 -8.11 6.52 15.28
CA LYS A 199 -7.45 6.62 16.59
C LYS A 199 -6.30 5.61 16.69
N GLY A 200 -6.52 4.37 16.23
CA GLY A 200 -5.47 3.35 16.14
C GLY A 200 -4.32 3.76 15.23
N ALA A 201 -4.59 4.42 14.10
CA ALA A 201 -3.59 4.99 13.21
C ALA A 201 -2.74 6.06 13.92
N LEU A 202 -3.38 7.00 14.64
CA LEU A 202 -2.65 7.99 15.43
C LEU A 202 -1.76 7.31 16.47
N LEU A 203 -2.29 6.33 17.19
CA LEU A 203 -1.55 5.60 18.23
C LEU A 203 -0.40 4.79 17.64
N TYR A 204 -0.55 4.23 16.45
CA TYR A 204 0.55 3.55 15.74
C TYR A 204 1.68 4.53 15.41
N ASN A 205 1.33 5.73 14.95
CA ASN A 205 2.29 6.74 14.56
C ASN A 205 2.93 7.51 15.74
N SER A 206 2.16 7.80 16.79
CA SER A 206 2.54 8.70 17.87
C SER A 206 2.71 8.01 19.23
N GLY A 207 2.25 6.77 19.39
CA GLY A 207 2.29 6.02 20.65
C GLY A 207 1.31 6.50 21.73
N VAL A 208 0.81 7.74 21.62
CA VAL A 208 -0.02 8.39 22.63
C VAL A 208 -1.14 9.20 21.99
N MET A 209 -2.33 9.17 22.61
CA MET A 209 -3.47 10.00 22.22
C MET A 209 -3.30 11.41 22.82
N PRO A 210 -3.48 12.50 22.05
CA PRO A 210 -3.51 13.84 22.63
C PRO A 210 -4.69 13.99 23.59
N GLU A 211 -4.51 14.73 24.68
CA GLU A 211 -5.54 14.93 25.72
C GLU A 211 -6.86 15.46 25.15
N SER A 212 -6.79 16.32 24.14
CA SER A 212 -7.97 16.88 23.46
C SER A 212 -8.78 15.86 22.64
N GLY A 213 -8.24 14.66 22.38
CA GLY A 213 -8.82 13.68 21.45
C GLY A 213 -8.75 14.06 19.96
N ASN A 214 -8.25 15.27 19.63
CA ASN A 214 -8.12 15.72 18.25
C ASN A 214 -6.94 15.02 17.54
N LEU A 215 -7.24 14.22 16.52
CA LEU A 215 -6.26 13.42 15.79
C LEU A 215 -5.26 14.28 15.00
N GLY A 216 -5.60 15.53 14.70
CA GLY A 216 -4.70 16.52 14.11
C GLY A 216 -3.64 17.07 15.09
N LYS A 217 -3.61 16.62 16.35
CA LYS A 217 -2.64 17.02 17.37
C LYS A 217 -1.70 15.89 17.81
N GLY A 218 -1.55 14.85 16.98
CA GLY A 218 -0.60 13.76 17.25
C GLY A 218 0.86 14.24 17.32
N ARG A 219 1.66 13.64 18.21
CA ARG A 219 3.06 14.03 18.49
C ARG A 219 3.98 13.90 17.27
N SER A 220 3.83 12.82 16.51
CA SER A 220 4.77 12.48 15.42
C SER A 220 4.37 13.12 14.10
N ASN A 221 3.41 12.55 13.36
CA ASN A 221 2.86 13.14 12.14
C ASN A 221 1.39 13.53 12.38
N PRO A 222 1.08 14.82 12.61
CA PRO A 222 -0.29 15.31 12.81
C PRO A 222 -1.28 14.95 11.69
N CYS A 223 -0.79 14.71 10.48
CA CYS A 223 -1.63 14.38 9.32
C CYS A 223 -1.94 12.88 9.19
N TYR A 224 -1.31 12.02 9.99
CA TYR A 224 -1.29 10.57 9.77
C TYR A 224 -2.69 9.97 9.65
N SER A 225 -3.58 10.25 10.61
CA SER A 225 -4.95 9.73 10.57
C SER A 225 -5.75 10.26 9.38
N SER A 226 -5.58 11.55 9.02
CA SER A 226 -6.22 12.14 7.85
C SER A 226 -5.74 11.48 6.56
N ASP A 227 -4.44 11.20 6.43
CA ASP A 227 -3.86 10.51 5.28
C ASP A 227 -4.41 9.09 5.15
N ILE A 228 -4.50 8.34 6.27
CA ILE A 228 -5.11 7.01 6.29
C ILE A 228 -6.57 7.07 5.84
N ALA A 229 -7.37 8.02 6.34
CA ALA A 229 -8.75 8.18 5.91
C ALA A 229 -8.87 8.45 4.40
N ASN A 230 -7.99 9.30 3.85
CA ASN A 230 -7.98 9.57 2.41
C ASN A 230 -7.59 8.34 1.58
N ARG A 231 -6.56 7.59 1.99
CA ARG A 231 -6.17 6.33 1.32
C ARG A 231 -7.32 5.31 1.32
N LEU A 232 -8.06 5.22 2.42
CA LEU A 232 -9.26 4.38 2.52
C LEU A 232 -10.40 4.83 1.60
N MET A 233 -10.46 6.11 1.24
CA MET A 233 -11.40 6.64 0.23
C MET A 233 -10.90 6.46 -1.21
N GLY A 234 -9.68 5.92 -1.40
CA GLY A 234 -9.07 5.72 -2.72
C GLY A 234 -8.17 6.86 -3.19
N TRP A 235 -7.84 7.84 -2.33
CA TRP A 235 -6.85 8.85 -2.65
C TRP A 235 -5.43 8.24 -2.63
N SER A 236 -4.60 8.61 -3.60
CA SER A 236 -3.21 8.19 -3.65
C SER A 236 -2.25 9.31 -4.08
N ALA A 237 -1.15 9.42 -3.34
CA ALA A 237 0.05 10.16 -3.71
C ALA A 237 1.23 9.70 -2.83
N ASP A 238 2.44 10.04 -3.29
CA ASP A 238 3.68 9.85 -2.53
C ASP A 238 3.85 10.89 -1.41
N SER A 239 3.22 12.06 -1.55
CA SER A 239 3.27 13.13 -0.56
C SER A 239 1.87 13.52 -0.08
N SER A 240 1.75 13.75 1.23
CA SER A 240 0.53 14.26 1.83
C SER A 240 0.37 15.75 1.55
N PRO A 241 -0.79 16.21 1.05
CA PRO A 241 -1.12 17.63 0.94
C PRO A 241 -1.61 18.22 2.27
N CYS A 242 -1.74 17.42 3.34
CA CYS A 242 -2.18 17.92 4.64
C CYS A 242 -1.12 18.82 5.27
N ASN A 243 -1.58 19.97 5.76
CA ASN A 243 -0.73 20.91 6.46
C ASN A 243 -0.67 20.56 7.95
N ARG A 244 0.48 20.02 8.38
CA ARG A 244 0.77 19.62 9.76
C ARG A 244 0.57 20.75 10.79
N LYS A 245 0.68 22.02 10.37
CA LYS A 245 0.53 23.19 11.26
C LYS A 245 -0.93 23.56 11.51
N THR A 246 -1.86 23.13 10.66
CA THR A 246 -3.26 23.60 10.70
C THR A 246 -4.27 22.47 10.81
N VAL A 247 -3.87 21.22 10.64
CA VAL A 247 -4.75 20.04 10.77
C VAL A 247 -5.30 19.88 12.20
N GLY A 248 -4.55 20.30 13.22
CA GLY A 248 -4.97 20.27 14.62
C GLY A 248 -5.80 21.47 15.08
N ASN A 249 -6.02 22.47 14.22
CA ASN A 249 -6.77 23.69 14.55
C ASN A 249 -8.27 23.47 14.42
#